data_AF-A0A3D2SQT3-F1
#
_entry.id   AF-A0A3D2SQT3-F1
#
_cell.length_a   1.000
_cell.length_b   1.000
_cell.length_c   1.000
_cell.angle_alpha   90.00
_cell.angle_beta   90.00
_cell.angle_gamma   90.00
#
_symmetry.space_group_name_H-M   'P 1'
#
loop_
_entity.id
_entity.type
_entity.pdbx_description
1 polymer ?
#
loop_
_entity_poly.entity_id
_entity_poly.type
_entity_poly.pdbx_seq_one_letter_code
_entity_poly.pdbx_strand_id
1 'polypeptide(L)'
;KMGNFYHDTGEGSLSPYHLENGGDIVWEIASGYFGCRTLDGKFDPEKFKKQAALPQIKMIEIKLSQGAKPGHGGILPKNKITEEIAEIRGVPRDRDCISPPKHSAFNTPIEMMHFIQQLRELSGGKPVGFKLCIGQPWQFMGIVKAMLATQIIPDFIVVDGSEGGTG
;
A
#
# COMPACT_ATOMS: atom_id res chain seq x y z
N LYS A 1 6.42 -13.15 -18.10
CA LYS A 1 5.16 -13.88 -17.80
C LYS A 1 5.27 -15.42 -17.93
N MET A 2 6.38 -16.06 -17.54
CA MET A 2 6.62 -17.49 -17.83
C MET A 2 5.91 -18.47 -16.89
N GLY A 3 5.63 -18.07 -15.64
CA GLY A 3 5.01 -18.94 -14.62
C GLY A 3 3.63 -18.53 -14.14
N ASN A 4 2.99 -17.51 -14.74
CA ASN A 4 1.73 -16.92 -14.28
C ASN A 4 1.73 -16.48 -12.80
N PHE A 5 2.90 -16.09 -12.29
CA PHE A 5 3.04 -15.46 -10.98
C PHE A 5 2.76 -13.96 -11.05
N TYR A 6 2.34 -13.40 -9.93
CA TYR A 6 2.32 -11.95 -9.73
C TYR A 6 3.54 -11.51 -8.92
N HIS A 7 3.92 -10.25 -9.07
CA HIS A 7 4.90 -9.58 -8.20
C HIS A 7 4.19 -8.56 -7.33
N ASP A 8 4.56 -8.49 -6.06
CA ASP A 8 4.18 -7.39 -5.19
C ASP A 8 5.27 -6.30 -5.25
N THR A 9 4.89 -5.03 -5.38
CA THR A 9 5.84 -3.91 -5.42
C THR A 9 6.51 -3.62 -4.08
N GLY A 10 5.92 -4.11 -2.99
CA GLY A 10 6.20 -3.66 -1.64
C GLY A 10 5.93 -2.15 -1.47
N GLU A 11 6.45 -1.59 -0.39
CA GLU A 11 6.18 -0.21 0.02
C GLU A 11 6.79 0.85 -0.91
N GLY A 12 7.71 0.45 -1.80
CA GLY A 12 8.59 1.34 -2.55
C GLY A 12 7.97 2.02 -3.76
N SER A 13 6.67 1.84 -4.02
CA SER A 13 5.97 2.20 -5.27
C SER A 13 6.33 1.29 -6.46
N LEU A 14 5.60 1.49 -7.55
CA LEU A 14 5.80 0.85 -8.84
C LEU A 14 7.02 1.45 -9.56
N SER A 15 8.11 0.68 -9.66
CA SER A 15 9.26 1.04 -10.50
C SER A 15 9.07 0.61 -11.97
N PRO A 16 9.77 1.24 -12.93
CA PRO A 16 9.81 0.80 -14.32
C PRO A 16 10.23 -0.67 -14.49
N TYR A 17 11.11 -1.16 -13.61
CA TYR A 17 11.59 -2.56 -13.60
C TYR A 17 10.48 -3.59 -13.38
N HIS A 18 9.41 -3.24 -12.67
CA HIS A 18 8.24 -4.13 -12.54
C HIS A 18 7.51 -4.30 -13.88
N LEU A 19 7.57 -3.29 -14.75
CA LEU A 19 6.81 -3.24 -16.00
C LEU A 19 7.53 -3.94 -17.16
N GLU A 20 8.86 -4.04 -17.13
CA GLU A 20 9.71 -4.52 -18.24
C GLU A 20 9.26 -5.87 -18.84
N ASN A 21 8.83 -6.81 -18.00
CA ASN A 21 8.61 -8.21 -18.39
C ASN A 21 7.12 -8.61 -18.51
N GLY A 22 6.21 -7.63 -18.45
CA GLY A 22 4.77 -7.87 -18.61
C GLY A 22 4.15 -8.77 -17.54
N GLY A 23 4.77 -8.86 -16.35
CA GLY A 23 4.23 -9.62 -15.21
C GLY A 23 2.98 -8.96 -14.64
N ASP A 24 2.12 -9.76 -14.02
CA ASP A 24 0.98 -9.25 -13.27
C ASP A 24 1.48 -8.68 -11.92
N ILE A 25 0.88 -7.58 -11.47
CA ILE A 25 1.40 -6.80 -10.33
C ILE A 25 0.30 -6.61 -9.28
N VAL A 26 0.67 -6.85 -8.03
CA VAL A 26 -0.02 -6.30 -6.84
C VAL A 26 0.70 -5.02 -6.46
N TRP A 27 -0.02 -3.91 -6.46
CA TRP A 27 0.56 -2.64 -6.03
C TRP A 27 0.25 -2.43 -4.54
N GLU A 28 1.28 -2.58 -3.71
CA GLU A 28 1.20 -2.36 -2.27
C GLU A 28 1.34 -0.86 -1.95
N ILE A 29 0.41 -0.35 -1.14
CA ILE A 29 0.36 1.03 -0.66
C ILE A 29 0.50 1.00 0.85
N ALA A 30 1.64 1.50 1.33
CA ALA A 30 1.91 1.72 2.74
C ALA A 30 1.57 3.15 3.18
N SER A 31 1.75 3.45 4.46
CA SER A 31 1.47 4.75 5.08
C SER A 31 2.23 5.94 4.48
N GLY A 32 3.35 5.68 3.79
CA GLY A 32 4.11 6.71 3.06
C GLY A 32 3.48 7.11 1.72
N TYR A 33 2.49 6.35 1.23
CA TYR A 33 1.78 6.56 -0.04
C TYR A 33 2.71 6.79 -1.25
N PHE A 34 3.87 6.13 -1.29
CA PHE A 34 4.82 6.29 -2.39
C PHE A 34 4.16 5.95 -3.73
N GLY A 35 4.38 6.81 -4.72
CA GLY A 35 3.72 6.73 -6.04
C GLY A 35 2.32 7.35 -6.12
N CYS A 36 1.66 7.59 -4.98
CA CYS A 36 0.33 8.19 -4.91
C CYS A 36 0.18 9.18 -3.77
N ARG A 37 1.23 9.99 -3.54
CA ARG A 37 1.27 11.00 -2.50
C ARG A 37 1.33 12.42 -3.02
N THR A 38 0.82 13.33 -2.22
CA THR A 38 1.11 14.76 -2.27
C THR A 38 2.51 15.05 -1.72
N LEU A 39 3.02 16.27 -1.92
CA LEU A 39 4.32 16.67 -1.38
C LEU A 39 4.36 16.67 0.16
N ASP A 40 3.22 16.94 0.83
CA ASP A 40 3.08 16.84 2.28
C ASP A 40 2.84 15.40 2.78
N GLY A 41 2.82 14.40 1.88
CA GLY A 41 2.78 12.98 2.23
C GLY A 41 1.41 12.40 2.50
N LYS A 42 0.35 13.09 2.09
CA LYS A 42 -1.02 12.57 2.11
C LYS A 42 -1.30 11.78 0.84
N PHE A 43 -2.32 10.95 0.89
CA PHE A 43 -2.84 10.26 -0.30
C PHE A 43 -3.32 11.26 -1.37
N ASP A 44 -2.95 11.01 -2.62
CA ASP A 44 -3.32 11.77 -3.81
C ASP A 44 -4.18 10.88 -4.74
N PRO A 45 -5.51 11.10 -4.77
CA PRO A 45 -6.44 10.30 -5.57
C PRO A 45 -6.15 10.29 -7.07
N GLU A 46 -5.67 11.40 -7.62
CA GLU A 46 -5.43 11.53 -9.07
C GLU A 46 -4.18 10.77 -9.48
N LYS A 47 -3.11 10.86 -8.68
CA LYS A 47 -1.92 10.03 -8.90
C LYS A 47 -2.23 8.56 -8.72
N PHE A 48 -3.01 8.22 -7.69
CA PHE A 48 -3.46 6.84 -7.48
C PHE A 48 -4.22 6.32 -8.70
N LYS A 49 -5.25 7.03 -9.15
CA LYS A 49 -6.08 6.65 -10.30
C LYS A 49 -5.24 6.44 -11.56
N LYS A 50 -4.33 7.37 -11.86
CA LYS A 50 -3.44 7.28 -13.01
C LYS A 50 -2.57 6.02 -12.97
N GLN A 51 -1.92 5.75 -11.84
CA GLN A 51 -1.05 4.59 -11.69
C GLN A 51 -1.85 3.29 -11.66
N ALA A 52 -2.94 3.25 -10.88
CA ALA A 52 -3.84 2.12 -10.76
C ALA A 52 -4.48 1.72 -12.10
N ALA A 53 -4.64 2.63 -13.07
CA ALA A 53 -5.18 2.33 -14.39
C ALA A 53 -4.26 1.44 -15.25
N LEU A 54 -2.97 1.31 -14.91
CA LEU A 54 -2.03 0.51 -15.68
C LEU A 54 -2.49 -0.95 -15.79
N PRO A 55 -2.45 -1.56 -16.99
CA PRO A 55 -3.04 -2.87 -17.23
C PRO A 55 -2.33 -4.01 -16.50
N GLN A 56 -1.04 -3.84 -16.15
CA GLN A 56 -0.28 -4.84 -15.39
C GLN A 56 -0.65 -4.87 -13.90
N ILE A 57 -1.13 -3.75 -13.35
CA ILE A 57 -1.64 -3.75 -11.97
C ILE A 57 -2.95 -4.52 -11.97
N LYS A 58 -2.99 -5.64 -11.26
CA LYS A 58 -4.17 -6.49 -11.15
C LYS A 58 -4.92 -6.29 -9.84
N MET A 59 -4.20 -5.97 -8.76
CA MET A 59 -4.77 -5.80 -7.43
C MET A 59 -4.06 -4.67 -6.69
N ILE A 60 -4.78 -4.09 -5.73
CA ILE A 60 -4.26 -3.05 -4.83
C ILE A 60 -4.24 -3.61 -3.42
N GLU A 61 -3.09 -3.53 -2.75
CA GLU A 61 -2.93 -4.00 -1.37
C GLU A 61 -2.65 -2.82 -0.43
N ILE A 62 -3.48 -2.63 0.60
CA ILE A 62 -3.20 -1.68 1.67
C ILE A 62 -2.36 -2.38 2.73
N LYS A 63 -1.15 -1.91 2.99
CA LYS A 63 -0.28 -2.49 4.02
C LYS A 63 -0.54 -1.85 5.39
N LEU A 64 -1.20 -2.59 6.28
CA LEU A 64 -1.42 -2.14 7.66
C LEU A 64 -0.23 -2.43 8.58
N SER A 65 0.36 -3.62 8.46
CA SER A 65 1.52 -4.04 9.27
C SER A 65 2.27 -5.19 8.60
N GLN A 66 3.49 -5.45 9.07
CA GLN A 66 4.32 -6.61 8.70
C GLN A 66 4.96 -7.23 9.96
N GLY A 67 5.36 -8.51 9.88
CA GLY A 67 5.93 -9.24 11.01
C GLY A 67 7.23 -8.66 11.58
N ALA A 68 8.13 -8.15 10.74
CA ALA A 68 9.46 -7.70 11.16
C ALA A 68 9.46 -6.42 12.03
N LYS A 69 8.51 -5.50 11.79
CA LYS A 69 8.45 -4.17 12.40
C LYS A 69 6.99 -3.75 12.64
N PRO A 70 6.25 -4.44 13.52
CA PRO A 70 4.87 -4.08 13.82
C PRO A 70 4.83 -2.69 14.48
N GLY A 71 4.28 -1.69 13.78
CA GLY A 71 4.00 -0.37 14.33
C GLY A 71 5.05 0.73 14.12
N HIS A 72 6.11 0.49 13.33
CA HIS A 72 7.06 1.54 12.95
C HIS A 72 6.98 1.81 11.45
N GLY A 73 6.82 3.09 11.09
CA GLY A 73 6.99 3.50 9.70
C GLY A 73 8.47 3.54 9.31
N GLY A 74 8.76 3.27 8.04
CA GLY A 74 10.13 3.27 7.52
C GLY A 74 10.72 4.68 7.43
N ILE A 75 12.04 4.79 7.61
CA ILE A 75 12.82 6.00 7.29
C ILE A 75 13.66 5.69 6.06
N LEU A 76 13.53 6.53 5.03
CA LEU A 76 14.43 6.57 3.88
C LEU A 76 15.35 7.78 4.05
N PRO A 77 16.63 7.58 4.42
CA PRO A 77 17.60 8.65 4.57
C PRO A 77 17.81 9.42 3.27
N LYS A 78 17.94 10.74 3.35
CA LYS A 78 18.16 11.65 2.21
C LYS A 78 19.29 11.21 1.31
N ASN A 79 20.41 10.77 1.89
CA ASN A 79 21.59 10.34 1.14
C ASN A 79 21.36 9.06 0.33
N LYS A 80 20.28 8.31 0.58
CA LYS A 80 19.83 7.16 -0.22
C LYS A 80 18.78 7.54 -1.26
N ILE A 81 18.30 8.79 -1.30
CA ILE A 81 17.30 9.27 -2.27
C ILE A 81 18.02 9.71 -3.55
N THR A 82 18.19 8.75 -4.47
CA THR A 82 18.61 9.05 -5.85
C THR A 82 17.51 9.79 -6.61
N GLU A 83 17.84 10.34 -7.77
CA GLU A 83 16.86 10.97 -8.67
C GLU A 83 15.74 10.00 -9.05
N GLU A 84 16.13 8.79 -9.45
CA GLU A 84 15.20 7.70 -9.75
C GLU A 84 14.28 7.36 -8.57
N ILE A 85 14.82 7.27 -7.34
CA ILE A 85 14.00 6.98 -6.16
C ILE A 85 13.02 8.13 -5.88
N ALA A 86 13.45 9.38 -6.06
CA ALA A 86 12.61 10.56 -5.88
C ALA A 86 11.43 10.56 -6.86
N GLU A 87 11.68 10.22 -8.12
CA GLU A 87 10.67 10.11 -9.16
C GLU A 87 9.69 8.97 -8.90
N ILE A 88 10.19 7.76 -8.66
CA ILE A 88 9.37 6.55 -8.43
C ILE A 88 8.47 6.73 -7.19
N ARG A 89 9.01 7.31 -6.12
CA ARG A 89 8.30 7.44 -4.83
C ARG A 89 7.51 8.74 -4.71
N GLY A 90 7.79 9.73 -5.54
CA GLY A 90 7.19 11.07 -5.44
C GLY A 90 7.62 11.81 -4.18
N VAL A 91 8.92 11.76 -3.84
CA VAL A 91 9.50 12.35 -2.63
C VAL A 91 10.58 13.38 -2.95
N PRO A 92 10.76 14.42 -2.12
CA PRO A 92 11.81 15.41 -2.34
C PRO A 92 13.20 14.84 -2.01
N ARG A 93 14.23 15.34 -2.70
CA ARG A 93 15.64 14.94 -2.51
C ARG A 93 16.36 15.74 -1.42
N ASP A 94 15.73 16.78 -0.87
CA ASP A 94 16.36 17.75 0.02
C ASP A 94 16.32 17.35 1.50
N ARG A 95 15.54 16.32 1.88
CA ARG A 95 15.27 15.90 3.26
C ARG A 95 15.08 14.39 3.37
N ASP A 96 15.14 13.87 4.59
CA ASP A 96 14.77 12.49 4.87
C ASP A 96 13.29 12.26 4.60
N CYS A 97 12.95 11.08 4.10
CA CYS A 97 11.57 10.70 3.90
C CYS A 97 11.12 9.73 4.98
N ILE A 98 10.17 10.17 5.80
CA ILE A 98 9.60 9.38 6.90
C ILE A 98 8.23 8.89 6.46
N SER A 99 8.01 7.59 6.50
CA SER A 99 6.68 7.00 6.46
C SER A 99 6.07 7.05 7.86
N PRO A 100 4.86 7.58 8.06
CA PRO A 100 4.19 7.54 9.36
C PRO A 100 3.91 6.09 9.81
N PRO A 101 3.71 5.82 11.09
CA PRO A 101 3.36 4.47 11.58
C PRO A 101 1.92 4.04 11.22
N LYS A 102 1.08 4.98 10.77
CA LYS A 102 -0.30 4.73 10.36
C LYS A 102 -0.65 5.47 9.08
N HIS A 103 -1.62 4.96 8.34
CA HIS A 103 -2.22 5.66 7.23
C HIS A 103 -2.87 6.97 7.69
N SER A 104 -2.65 8.06 6.94
CA SER A 104 -3.30 9.35 7.23
C SER A 104 -4.70 9.46 6.61
N ALA A 105 -5.04 8.58 5.67
CA ALA A 105 -6.32 8.59 4.97
C ALA A 105 -7.49 8.08 5.84
N PHE A 106 -7.20 7.36 6.93
CA PHE A 106 -8.19 6.83 7.85
C PHE A 106 -7.60 6.70 9.27
N ASN A 107 -8.46 6.79 10.27
CA ASN A 107 -8.12 6.63 11.69
C ASN A 107 -8.91 5.49 12.36
N THR A 108 -10.00 5.03 11.74
CA THR A 108 -10.84 3.95 12.28
C THR A 108 -11.02 2.82 11.27
N PRO A 109 -11.35 1.59 11.72
CA PRO A 109 -11.66 0.50 10.80
C PRO A 109 -12.84 0.79 9.86
N ILE A 110 -13.82 1.61 10.28
CA ILE A 110 -14.93 2.05 9.44
C ILE A 110 -14.42 2.96 8.31
N GLU A 111 -13.59 3.95 8.65
CA GLU A 111 -12.96 4.83 7.65
C GLU A 111 -12.05 4.03 6.71
N MET A 112 -11.37 2.99 7.21
CA MET A 112 -10.59 2.08 6.38
C MET A 112 -11.45 1.34 5.35
N MET A 113 -12.66 0.90 5.72
CA MET A 113 -13.59 0.28 4.77
C MET A 113 -14.01 1.25 3.67
N HIS A 114 -14.33 2.50 4.02
CA HIS A 114 -14.63 3.54 3.02
C HIS A 114 -13.41 3.85 2.13
N PHE A 115 -12.20 3.81 2.68
CA PHE A 115 -10.99 3.99 1.90
C PHE A 115 -10.79 2.84 0.90
N ILE A 116 -11.03 1.58 1.28
CA ILE A 116 -11.02 0.43 0.36
C ILE A 116 -12.02 0.64 -0.79
N GLN A 117 -13.24 1.07 -0.47
CA GLN A 117 -14.26 1.37 -1.49
C GLN A 117 -13.80 2.48 -2.44
N GLN A 118 -13.21 3.56 -1.91
CA GLN A 118 -12.66 4.63 -2.72
C GLN A 118 -11.55 4.13 -3.67
N LEU A 119 -10.62 3.30 -3.20
CA LEU A 119 -9.56 2.74 -4.05
C LEU A 119 -10.13 1.82 -5.14
N ARG A 120 -11.18 1.06 -4.83
CA ARG A 120 -11.87 0.21 -5.81
C ARG A 120 -12.49 1.05 -6.92
N GLU A 121 -13.16 2.16 -6.57
CA GLU A 121 -13.74 3.09 -7.54
C GLU A 121 -12.67 3.76 -8.40
N LEU A 122 -11.63 4.32 -7.77
CA LEU A 122 -10.56 5.03 -8.46
C LEU A 122 -9.72 4.11 -9.36
N SER A 123 -9.60 2.83 -9.03
CA SER A 123 -8.87 1.84 -9.85
C SER A 123 -9.70 1.25 -11.00
N GLY A 124 -10.97 1.66 -11.15
CA GLY A 124 -11.87 1.13 -12.17
C GLY A 124 -12.38 -0.28 -11.84
N GLY A 125 -12.53 -0.59 -10.55
CA GLY A 125 -13.09 -1.85 -10.06
C GLY A 125 -12.07 -2.97 -9.84
N LYS A 126 -10.76 -2.65 -9.74
CA LYS A 126 -9.76 -3.67 -9.45
C LYS A 126 -9.93 -4.19 -8.01
N PRO A 127 -9.63 -5.48 -7.74
CA PRO A 127 -9.65 -6.01 -6.39
C PRO A 127 -8.76 -5.20 -5.44
N VAL A 128 -9.32 -4.85 -4.28
CA VAL A 128 -8.62 -4.11 -3.22
C VAL A 128 -8.71 -4.90 -1.93
N GLY A 129 -7.55 -5.17 -1.35
CA GLY A 129 -7.41 -5.90 -0.09
C GLY A 129 -6.47 -5.19 0.86
N PHE A 130 -6.18 -5.85 1.97
CA PHE A 130 -5.18 -5.37 2.92
C PHE A 130 -4.32 -6.50 3.46
N LYS A 131 -3.13 -6.11 3.90
CA LYS A 131 -2.14 -6.99 4.52
C LYS A 131 -1.89 -6.59 5.96
N LEU A 132 -1.80 -7.59 6.83
CA LEU A 132 -1.48 -7.40 8.23
C LEU A 132 -0.73 -8.59 8.81
N CYS A 133 0.16 -8.30 9.75
CA CYS A 133 0.59 -9.27 10.76
C CYS A 133 -0.35 -9.16 11.96
N ILE A 134 -0.95 -10.28 12.37
CA ILE A 134 -1.85 -10.31 13.51
C ILE A 134 -1.03 -10.14 14.79
N GLY A 135 -1.20 -8.99 15.44
CA GLY A 135 -0.71 -8.75 16.80
C GLY A 135 -1.71 -9.28 17.82
N GLN A 136 -2.75 -8.49 18.08
CA GLN A 136 -3.80 -8.88 19.03
C GLN A 136 -5.10 -9.27 18.30
N PRO A 137 -5.71 -10.45 18.57
CA PRO A 137 -6.87 -10.92 17.82
C PRO A 137 -8.06 -9.94 17.79
N TRP A 138 -8.26 -9.16 18.85
CA TRP A 138 -9.34 -8.19 18.92
C TRP A 138 -9.19 -7.02 17.94
N GLN A 139 -7.98 -6.70 17.49
CA GLN A 139 -7.76 -5.67 16.47
C GLN A 139 -8.36 -6.12 15.13
N PHE A 140 -8.14 -7.38 14.74
CA PHE A 140 -8.77 -7.95 13.56
C PHE A 140 -10.29 -8.03 13.71
N MET A 141 -10.79 -8.43 14.89
CA MET A 141 -12.23 -8.43 15.17
C MET A 141 -12.84 -7.03 15.05
N GLY A 142 -12.10 -5.97 15.36
CA GLY A 142 -12.51 -4.59 15.12
C GLY A 142 -12.71 -4.27 13.63
N ILE A 143 -11.84 -4.78 12.77
CA ILE A 143 -11.98 -4.66 11.32
C ILE A 143 -13.19 -5.46 10.83
N VAL A 144 -13.37 -6.69 11.30
CA VAL A 144 -14.55 -7.52 10.94
C VAL A 144 -15.87 -6.82 11.34
N LYS A 145 -15.93 -6.21 12.53
CA LYS A 145 -17.10 -5.43 12.95
C LYS A 145 -17.35 -4.23 12.03
N ALA A 146 -16.31 -3.57 11.53
CA ALA A 146 -16.46 -2.48 10.57
C ALA A 146 -16.95 -2.97 9.20
N MET A 147 -16.50 -4.13 8.74
CA MET A 147 -17.04 -4.76 7.53
C MET A 147 -18.54 -5.00 7.68
N LEU A 148 -18.98 -5.56 8.82
CA LEU A 148 -20.41 -5.78 9.11
C LEU A 148 -21.20 -4.47 9.23
N ALA A 149 -20.63 -3.44 9.85
CA ALA A 149 -21.32 -2.16 10.02
C ALA A 149 -21.49 -1.39 8.70
N THR A 150 -20.47 -1.44 7.83
CA THR A 150 -20.44 -0.69 6.56
C THR A 150 -20.98 -1.48 5.37
N GLN A 151 -21.04 -2.81 5.48
CA GLN A 151 -21.29 -3.74 4.37
C GLN A 151 -20.25 -3.64 3.24
N ILE A 152 -19.10 -3.01 3.50
CA ILE A 152 -17.97 -2.96 2.57
C ILE A 152 -16.97 -4.02 3.04
N ILE A 153 -16.60 -4.93 2.12
CA ILE A 153 -15.69 -6.04 2.39
C ILE A 153 -14.49 -5.92 1.44
N PRO A 154 -13.24 -6.11 1.91
CA PRO A 154 -12.09 -6.23 1.02
C PRO A 154 -12.22 -7.45 0.11
N ASP A 155 -11.63 -7.38 -1.07
CA ASP A 155 -11.61 -8.50 -2.01
C ASP A 155 -10.66 -9.62 -1.55
N PHE A 156 -9.64 -9.29 -0.75
CA PHE A 156 -8.72 -10.24 -0.15
C PHE A 156 -8.11 -9.71 1.15
N ILE A 157 -7.58 -10.62 1.97
CA ILE A 157 -6.82 -10.31 3.19
C ILE A 157 -5.56 -11.15 3.19
N VAL A 158 -4.39 -10.52 3.26
CA VAL A 158 -3.10 -11.19 3.42
C VAL A 158 -2.70 -11.19 4.89
N VAL A 159 -2.45 -12.39 5.44
CA VAL A 159 -2.05 -12.57 6.84
C VAL A 159 -0.56 -12.94 6.87
N ASP A 160 0.27 -12.00 7.30
CA ASP A 160 1.70 -12.21 7.51
C ASP A 160 1.96 -12.92 8.85
N GLY A 161 2.95 -13.84 8.84
CA GLY A 161 3.52 -14.39 10.05
C GLY A 161 4.53 -13.44 10.72
N SER A 162 4.80 -13.65 12.01
CA SER A 162 5.76 -12.84 12.77
C SER A 162 7.22 -13.00 12.29
N GLU A 163 7.52 -14.07 11.58
CA GLU A 163 8.88 -14.40 11.09
C GLU A 163 9.26 -13.68 9.79
N GLY A 164 8.39 -12.81 9.26
CA GLY A 164 8.67 -12.05 8.05
C GLY A 164 9.91 -11.17 8.19
N GLY A 165 10.73 -11.10 7.13
CA GLY A 165 11.95 -10.29 7.09
C GLY A 165 11.70 -8.79 6.89
N THR A 166 12.76 -7.99 7.02
CA THR A 166 12.80 -6.56 6.68
C THR A 166 14.15 -6.19 6.08
N GLY A 167 14.13 -5.27 5.11
CA GLY A 167 15.32 -4.54 4.66
C GLY A 167 15.69 -3.38 5.56
#